data_AF-A0A2D4LEC5-F1
#
_entry.id   AF-A0A2D4LEC5-F1
#
_cell.length_a   1.000
_cell.length_b   1.000
_cell.length_c   1.000
_cell.angle_alpha   90.00
_cell.angle_beta   90.00
_cell.angle_gamma   90.00
#
_symmetry.space_group_name_H-M   'P 1'
#
loop_
_entity.id
_entity.type
_entity.pdbx_description
1 polymer ?
#
loop_
_entity_poly.entity_id
_entity_poly.type
_entity_poly.pdbx_seq_one_letter_code
_entity_poly.pdbx_strand_id
1 'polypeptide(L)'
;ELNQKKEAFRSTGQPWLPEEMLTLATLYHKLKRQIEQKVNQLEDVMVAYQEHEETCKQLEMKLNSIKEKEAEVNEETLPAEEKLKMYHFLAGSLQDSGILLKHIAEHLEGLSSQLDPSVHEEADHQVRAWQEMLKVLHTAIGDKVVECENRLVESIDFQTEISRSLDWLGHIKANLNEPLNMDAKLNTIQEEIRIVQIQQKEVQSSLRIIRALSNKEKEKYMKAKELVPVDLENSLTELSELNSEVQEAIQKRQENLIKLYSICQRYYQVYQTANNWLEDAQILLQFAENGLDTENSEENLRNHIDFFNTEKQFQLHLKEVKMLVSDMEPFIQTLRKEDLEQTVRALEDKSIEIEQEEQCQKELLQRCASQWQE
;
A
#
# COMPACT_ATOMS: atom_id res chain seq x y z
N GLU A 1 -66.01 70.74 -39.00
CA GLU A 1 -66.02 71.11 -37.57
C GLU A 1 -65.47 72.51 -37.27
N LEU A 2 -64.23 72.86 -37.63
CA LEU A 2 -63.68 74.22 -37.39
C LEU A 2 -64.57 75.35 -37.95
N ASN A 3 -64.99 75.27 -39.22
CA ASN A 3 -65.87 76.29 -39.83
C ASN A 3 -67.24 76.45 -39.15
N GLN A 4 -67.72 75.44 -38.41
CA GLN A 4 -69.00 75.51 -37.69
C GLN A 4 -68.89 76.31 -36.38
N LYS A 5 -67.67 76.53 -35.84
CA LYS A 5 -67.44 77.32 -34.61
C LYS A 5 -67.27 78.83 -34.85
N LYS A 6 -67.29 79.26 -36.11
CA LYS A 6 -67.07 80.66 -36.53
C LYS A 6 -68.02 81.66 -35.87
N GLU A 7 -69.29 81.28 -35.66
CA GLU A 7 -70.29 82.13 -35.00
C GLU A 7 -70.02 82.30 -33.50
N ALA A 8 -69.50 81.28 -32.83
CA ALA A 8 -69.15 81.33 -31.41
C ALA A 8 -68.01 82.33 -31.15
N PHE A 9 -66.95 82.33 -31.97
CA PHE A 9 -65.85 83.31 -31.88
C PHE A 9 -66.31 84.75 -32.12
N ARG A 10 -67.27 84.95 -33.05
CA ARG A 10 -67.88 86.27 -33.28
C ARG A 10 -68.69 86.75 -32.06
N SER A 11 -69.41 85.86 -31.39
CA SER A 11 -70.22 86.20 -30.20
C SER A 11 -69.39 86.54 -28.94
N THR A 12 -68.15 86.05 -28.86
CA THR A 12 -67.23 86.29 -27.72
C THR A 12 -66.23 87.41 -27.97
N GLY A 13 -66.29 88.09 -29.13
CA GLY A 13 -65.39 89.18 -29.50
C GLY A 13 -63.96 88.73 -29.85
N GLN A 14 -63.74 87.44 -30.07
CA GLN A 14 -62.42 86.88 -30.38
C GLN A 14 -62.17 86.79 -31.90
N PRO A 15 -60.94 87.07 -32.38
CA PRO A 15 -60.62 87.00 -33.80
C PRO A 15 -60.68 85.55 -34.32
N TRP A 16 -61.42 85.33 -35.41
CA TRP A 16 -61.50 84.04 -36.10
C TRP A 16 -60.28 83.86 -37.00
N LEU A 17 -59.39 82.96 -36.61
CA LEU A 17 -58.07 82.72 -37.17
C LEU A 17 -57.93 81.23 -37.58
N PRO A 18 -58.55 80.82 -38.70
CA PRO A 18 -58.73 79.41 -39.05
C PRO A 18 -57.43 78.67 -39.35
N GLU A 19 -56.41 79.35 -39.88
CA GLU A 19 -55.10 78.77 -40.17
C GLU A 19 -54.30 78.54 -38.87
N GLU A 20 -54.31 79.50 -37.95
CA GLU A 20 -53.71 79.34 -36.61
C GLU A 20 -54.41 78.26 -35.78
N MET A 21 -55.73 78.13 -35.89
CA MET A 21 -56.47 77.07 -35.21
C MET A 21 -56.20 75.68 -35.80
N LEU A 22 -56.06 75.57 -37.13
CA LEU A 22 -55.70 74.31 -37.80
C LEU A 22 -54.27 73.89 -37.40
N THR A 23 -53.31 74.81 -37.45
CA THR A 23 -51.93 74.55 -37.03
C THR A 23 -51.86 74.13 -35.56
N LEU A 24 -52.55 74.82 -34.65
CA LEU A 24 -52.64 74.42 -33.24
C LEU A 24 -53.24 73.01 -33.06
N ALA A 25 -54.32 72.70 -33.78
CA ALA A 25 -54.93 71.37 -33.73
C ALA A 25 -53.98 70.28 -34.24
N THR A 26 -53.23 70.53 -35.31
CA THR A 26 -52.23 69.56 -35.82
C THR A 26 -51.05 69.37 -34.85
N LEU A 27 -50.57 70.46 -34.23
CA LEU A 27 -49.55 70.42 -33.18
C LEU A 27 -50.02 69.62 -31.97
N TYR A 28 -51.25 69.85 -31.51
CA TYR A 28 -51.84 69.09 -30.41
C TYR A 28 -51.92 67.59 -30.72
N HIS A 29 -52.45 67.20 -31.88
CA HIS A 29 -52.55 65.78 -32.24
C HIS A 29 -51.17 65.12 -32.44
N LYS A 30 -50.20 65.85 -33.01
CA LYS A 30 -48.82 65.38 -33.12
C LYS A 30 -48.18 65.17 -31.75
N LEU A 31 -48.33 66.14 -30.85
CA LEU A 31 -47.81 66.06 -29.49
C LEU A 31 -48.48 64.92 -28.71
N LYS A 32 -49.82 64.80 -28.79
CA LYS A 32 -50.58 63.71 -28.18
C LYS A 32 -50.06 62.35 -28.65
N ARG A 33 -49.91 62.15 -29.96
CA ARG A 33 -49.37 60.90 -30.52
C ARG A 33 -47.93 60.65 -30.07
N GLN A 34 -47.08 61.67 -30.02
CA GLN A 34 -45.71 61.54 -29.52
C GLN A 34 -45.68 61.14 -28.04
N ILE A 35 -46.56 61.71 -27.23
CA ILE A 35 -46.70 61.35 -25.81
C ILE A 35 -47.17 59.90 -25.68
N GLU A 36 -48.24 59.49 -26.39
CA GLU A 36 -48.73 58.11 -26.37
C GLU A 36 -47.64 57.11 -26.79
N GLN A 37 -46.89 57.42 -27.86
CA GLN A 37 -45.76 56.58 -28.29
C GLN A 37 -44.66 56.51 -27.23
N LYS A 38 -44.38 57.62 -26.53
CA LYS A 38 -43.37 57.65 -25.46
C LYS A 38 -43.83 56.90 -24.22
N VAL A 39 -45.11 57.00 -23.85
CA VAL A 39 -45.69 56.23 -22.75
C VAL A 39 -45.60 54.74 -23.04
N ASN A 40 -46.03 54.29 -24.22
CA ASN A 40 -45.93 52.87 -24.60
C ASN A 40 -44.47 52.38 -24.59
N GLN A 41 -43.54 53.18 -25.11
CA GLN A 41 -42.10 52.84 -25.04
C GLN A 41 -41.63 52.68 -23.60
N LEU A 42 -42.00 53.60 -22.70
CA LEU A 42 -41.63 53.52 -21.28
C LEU A 42 -42.25 52.31 -20.58
N GLU A 43 -43.48 51.94 -20.93
CA GLU A 43 -44.12 50.72 -20.43
C GLU A 43 -43.34 49.47 -20.87
N ASP A 44 -42.96 49.37 -22.14
CA ASP A 44 -42.16 48.26 -22.67
C ASP A 44 -40.77 48.18 -21.99
N VAL A 45 -40.08 49.32 -21.81
CA VAL A 45 -38.79 49.39 -21.11
C VAL A 45 -38.93 48.95 -19.65
N MET A 46 -40.00 49.38 -18.98
CA MET A 46 -40.24 49.05 -17.57
C MET A 46 -40.45 47.55 -17.40
N VAL A 47 -41.21 46.89 -18.29
CA VAL A 47 -41.41 45.44 -18.26
C VAL A 47 -40.10 44.69 -18.49
N ALA A 48 -39.33 45.07 -19.52
CA ALA A 48 -38.04 44.43 -19.79
C ALA A 48 -37.06 44.62 -18.62
N TYR A 49 -37.02 45.80 -18.00
CA TYR A 49 -36.16 46.02 -16.84
C TYR A 49 -36.61 45.22 -15.59
N GLN A 50 -37.91 45.01 -15.39
CA GLN A 50 -38.41 44.12 -14.33
C GLN A 50 -37.96 42.67 -14.55
N GLU A 51 -38.03 42.17 -15.78
CA GLU A 51 -37.52 40.84 -16.13
C GLU A 51 -36.00 40.72 -15.89
N HIS A 52 -35.24 41.78 -16.18
CA HIS A 52 -33.82 41.87 -15.84
C HIS A 52 -33.59 41.77 -14.32
N GLU A 53 -34.36 42.52 -13.52
CA GLU A 53 -34.22 42.51 -12.06
C GLU A 53 -34.59 41.13 -11.46
N GLU A 54 -35.61 40.46 -12.00
CA GLU A 54 -35.99 39.11 -11.58
C GLU A 54 -34.90 38.08 -11.90
N THR A 55 -34.33 38.13 -13.10
CA THR A 55 -33.22 37.23 -13.50
C THR A 55 -31.95 37.48 -12.67
N CYS A 56 -31.65 38.75 -12.35
CA CYS A 56 -30.60 39.13 -11.40
C CYS A 56 -30.79 38.51 -10.01
N LYS A 57 -32.00 38.61 -9.44
CA LYS A 57 -32.33 37.98 -8.14
C LYS A 57 -32.17 36.46 -8.19
N GLN A 58 -32.57 35.83 -9.30
CA GLN A 58 -32.39 34.38 -9.47
C GLN A 58 -30.91 33.97 -9.48
N LEU A 59 -30.06 34.73 -10.17
CA LEU A 59 -28.62 34.48 -10.18
C LEU A 59 -28.02 34.63 -8.78
N GLU A 60 -28.35 35.72 -8.07
CA GLU A 60 -27.85 35.98 -6.73
C GLU A 60 -28.20 34.85 -5.75
N MET A 61 -29.46 34.39 -5.76
CA MET A 61 -29.89 33.25 -4.94
C MET A 61 -29.10 31.97 -5.26
N LYS A 62 -28.87 31.69 -6.55
CA LYS A 62 -28.08 30.51 -6.96
C LYS A 62 -26.63 30.60 -6.51
N LEU A 63 -25.97 31.74 -6.71
CA LEU A 63 -24.57 31.94 -6.31
C LEU A 63 -24.40 31.80 -4.79
N ASN A 64 -25.32 32.39 -4.00
CA ASN A 64 -25.29 32.25 -2.55
C ASN A 64 -25.49 30.79 -2.12
N SER A 65 -26.45 30.08 -2.71
CA SER A 65 -26.68 28.66 -2.41
C SER A 65 -25.47 27.78 -2.77
N ILE A 66 -24.81 28.04 -3.91
CA ILE A 66 -23.58 27.32 -4.29
C ILE A 66 -22.48 27.55 -3.27
N LYS A 67 -22.28 28.81 -2.84
CA LYS A 67 -21.26 29.17 -1.85
C LYS A 67 -21.50 28.55 -0.48
N GLU A 68 -22.75 28.54 -0.02
CA GLU A 68 -23.12 27.87 1.23
C GLU A 68 -22.85 26.37 1.16
N LYS A 69 -23.24 25.74 0.05
CA LYS A 69 -23.08 24.30 -0.16
C LYS A 69 -21.62 23.89 -0.38
N GLU A 70 -20.81 24.73 -1.00
CA GLU A 70 -19.35 24.52 -1.07
C GLU A 70 -18.73 24.51 0.33
N ALA A 71 -19.11 25.47 1.19
CA ALA A 71 -18.63 25.52 2.57
C ALA A 71 -19.09 24.31 3.39
N GLU A 72 -20.33 23.85 3.20
CA GLU A 72 -20.87 22.62 3.79
C GLU A 72 -20.03 21.40 3.41
N VAL A 73 -19.82 21.15 2.11
CA VAL A 73 -19.03 20.01 1.61
C VAL A 73 -17.60 20.02 2.15
N ASN A 74 -17.00 21.22 2.28
CA ASN A 74 -15.65 21.39 2.80
C ASN A 74 -15.53 21.06 4.30
N GLU A 75 -16.60 21.22 5.08
CA GLU A 75 -16.63 20.95 6.51
C GLU A 75 -17.08 19.52 6.84
N GLU A 76 -17.95 18.94 6.02
CA GLU A 76 -18.47 17.60 6.23
C GLU A 76 -17.37 16.53 6.16
N THR A 77 -17.49 15.50 7.01
CA THR A 77 -16.62 14.32 6.98
C THR A 77 -17.32 13.20 6.22
N LEU A 78 -17.10 13.18 4.91
CA LEU A 78 -17.70 12.23 3.97
C LEU A 78 -16.66 11.39 3.26
N PRO A 79 -17.05 10.25 2.66
CA PRO A 79 -16.21 9.51 1.74
C PRO A 79 -15.73 10.37 0.57
N ALA A 80 -14.58 9.95 0.05
CA ALA A 80 -13.88 10.56 -1.05
C ALA A 80 -14.76 10.81 -2.30
N GLU A 81 -15.48 9.75 -2.67
CA GLU A 81 -16.29 9.66 -3.87
C GLU A 81 -17.57 10.49 -3.73
N GLU A 82 -18.10 10.61 -2.51
CA GLU A 82 -19.27 11.43 -2.23
C GLU A 82 -18.95 12.92 -2.34
N LYS A 83 -17.82 13.35 -1.73
CA LYS A 83 -17.33 14.73 -1.90
C LYS A 83 -17.09 15.08 -3.36
N LEU A 84 -16.44 14.21 -4.11
CA LEU A 84 -16.17 14.42 -5.54
C LEU A 84 -17.48 14.58 -6.33
N LYS A 85 -18.49 13.74 -6.09
CA LYS A 85 -19.82 13.87 -6.70
C LYS A 85 -20.47 15.21 -6.38
N MET A 86 -20.37 15.67 -5.13
CA MET A 86 -20.91 16.96 -4.71
C MET A 86 -20.19 18.12 -5.39
N TYR A 87 -18.85 18.10 -5.48
CA TYR A 87 -18.10 19.13 -6.20
C TYR A 87 -18.42 19.15 -7.70
N HIS A 88 -18.60 18.01 -8.37
CA HIS A 88 -19.05 17.99 -9.76
C HIS A 88 -20.45 18.56 -9.93
N PHE A 89 -21.38 18.28 -9.01
CA PHE A 89 -22.70 18.88 -9.01
C PHE A 89 -22.64 20.41 -8.85
N LEU A 90 -21.78 20.91 -7.95
CA LEU A 90 -21.55 22.33 -7.77
C LEU A 90 -20.92 22.96 -9.02
N ALA A 91 -19.95 22.31 -9.64
CA ALA A 91 -19.34 22.77 -10.88
C ALA A 91 -20.35 22.90 -12.02
N GLY A 92 -21.27 21.93 -12.16
CA GLY A 92 -22.38 22.01 -13.11
C GLY A 92 -23.34 23.16 -12.80
N SER A 93 -23.73 23.32 -11.54
CA SER A 93 -24.59 24.43 -11.10
C SER A 93 -23.93 25.80 -11.34
N LEU A 94 -22.62 25.88 -11.20
CA LEU A 94 -21.82 27.06 -11.46
C LEU A 94 -21.76 27.38 -12.96
N GLN A 95 -21.64 26.35 -13.81
CA GLN A 95 -21.72 26.49 -15.26
C GLN A 95 -23.08 27.05 -15.69
N ASP A 96 -24.18 26.53 -15.14
CA ASP A 96 -25.54 27.05 -15.39
C ASP A 96 -25.68 28.51 -14.94
N SER A 97 -25.08 28.86 -13.82
CA SER A 97 -25.06 30.24 -13.30
C SER A 97 -24.25 31.17 -14.21
N GLY A 98 -23.17 30.67 -14.82
CA GLY A 98 -22.40 31.38 -15.84
C GLY A 98 -23.20 31.66 -17.13
N ILE A 99 -24.02 30.69 -17.58
CA ILE A 99 -24.93 30.89 -18.72
C ILE A 99 -25.96 31.97 -18.39
N LEU A 100 -26.54 31.93 -17.18
CA LEU A 100 -27.50 32.94 -16.73
C LEU A 100 -26.88 34.33 -16.63
N LEU A 101 -25.65 34.46 -16.11
CA LEU A 101 -24.95 35.74 -16.05
C LEU A 101 -24.66 36.31 -17.45
N LYS A 102 -24.30 35.45 -18.41
CA LYS A 102 -24.12 35.87 -19.80
C LYS A 102 -25.41 36.46 -20.37
N HIS A 103 -26.54 35.79 -20.12
CA HIS A 103 -27.86 36.28 -20.54
C HIS A 103 -28.20 37.64 -19.88
N ILE A 104 -27.93 37.79 -18.58
CA ILE A 104 -28.13 39.05 -17.84
C ILE A 104 -27.29 40.18 -18.46
N ALA A 105 -26.02 39.93 -18.77
CA ALA A 105 -25.14 40.90 -19.40
C ALA A 105 -25.62 41.31 -20.81
N GLU A 106 -26.02 40.34 -21.63
CA GLU A 106 -26.59 40.60 -22.97
C GLU A 106 -27.90 41.39 -22.89
N HIS A 107 -28.74 41.11 -21.89
CA HIS A 107 -30.00 41.82 -21.67
C HIS A 107 -29.77 43.27 -21.23
N LEU A 108 -28.81 43.50 -20.32
CA LEU A 108 -28.43 44.84 -19.87
C LEU A 108 -27.90 45.70 -21.03
N GLU A 109 -27.04 45.13 -21.87
CA GLU A 109 -26.51 45.82 -23.06
C GLU A 109 -27.64 46.23 -24.03
N GLY A 110 -28.65 45.38 -24.19
CA GLY A 110 -29.85 45.68 -24.99
C GLY A 110 -30.68 46.86 -24.45
N LEU A 111 -30.65 47.10 -23.14
CA LEU A 111 -31.37 48.18 -22.46
C LEU A 111 -30.55 49.47 -22.32
N SER A 112 -29.24 49.44 -22.61
CA SER A 112 -28.29 50.55 -22.41
C SER A 112 -28.76 51.90 -22.97
N SER A 113 -29.32 51.92 -24.18
CA SER A 113 -29.80 53.14 -24.85
C SER A 113 -31.09 53.73 -24.28
N GLN A 114 -31.79 52.97 -23.43
CA GLN A 114 -33.10 53.29 -22.87
C GLN A 114 -33.05 53.61 -21.38
N LEU A 115 -31.98 53.20 -20.69
CA LEU A 115 -31.76 53.42 -19.28
C LEU A 115 -31.03 54.74 -19.00
N ASP A 116 -31.19 55.23 -17.78
CA ASP A 116 -30.34 56.32 -17.28
C ASP A 116 -28.88 55.82 -17.15
N PRO A 117 -27.88 56.62 -17.57
CA PRO A 117 -26.48 56.21 -17.52
C PRO A 117 -26.01 55.74 -16.14
N SER A 118 -26.51 56.35 -15.06
CA SER A 118 -26.11 55.97 -13.69
C SER A 118 -26.67 54.61 -13.28
N VAL A 119 -27.90 54.28 -13.71
CA VAL A 119 -28.54 52.99 -13.43
C VAL A 119 -27.84 51.87 -14.20
N HIS A 120 -27.50 52.14 -15.47
CA HIS A 120 -26.74 51.19 -16.28
C HIS A 120 -25.35 50.92 -15.70
N GLU A 121 -24.63 51.98 -15.27
CA GLU A 121 -23.30 51.84 -14.68
C GLU A 121 -23.31 50.98 -13.41
N GLU A 122 -24.28 51.18 -12.52
CA GLU A 122 -24.44 50.35 -11.30
C GLU A 122 -24.73 48.87 -11.64
N ALA A 123 -25.67 48.61 -12.55
CA ALA A 123 -25.99 47.24 -12.98
C ALA A 123 -24.78 46.55 -13.63
N ASP A 124 -24.02 47.28 -14.45
CA ASP A 124 -22.81 46.79 -15.11
C ASP A 124 -21.68 46.51 -14.08
N HIS A 125 -21.57 47.31 -13.02
CA HIS A 125 -20.70 46.99 -11.88
C HIS A 125 -21.12 45.71 -11.15
N GLN A 126 -22.41 45.50 -10.94
CA GLN A 126 -22.94 44.28 -10.32
C GLN A 126 -22.65 43.04 -11.18
N VAL A 127 -22.87 43.12 -12.50
CA VAL A 127 -22.51 42.05 -13.45
C VAL A 127 -21.03 41.71 -13.36
N ARG A 128 -20.13 42.71 -13.34
CA ARG A 128 -18.69 42.48 -13.15
C ARG A 128 -18.36 41.81 -11.82
N ALA A 129 -19.03 42.20 -10.73
CA ALA A 129 -18.83 41.60 -9.42
C ALA A 129 -19.21 40.10 -9.42
N TRP A 130 -20.33 39.74 -10.06
CA TRP A 130 -20.72 38.33 -10.23
C TRP A 130 -19.79 37.56 -11.17
N GLN A 131 -19.26 38.19 -12.22
CA GLN A 131 -18.26 37.54 -13.08
C GLN A 131 -17.01 37.17 -12.28
N GLU A 132 -16.55 38.05 -11.40
CA GLU A 132 -15.39 37.78 -10.56
C GLU A 132 -15.70 36.70 -9.50
N MET A 133 -16.87 36.77 -8.86
CA MET A 133 -17.32 35.75 -7.93
C MET A 133 -17.38 34.36 -8.57
N LEU A 134 -17.92 34.26 -9.79
CA LEU A 134 -17.96 33.01 -10.56
C LEU A 134 -16.55 32.48 -10.85
N LYS A 135 -15.60 33.33 -11.23
CA LYS A 135 -14.21 32.90 -11.46
C LYS A 135 -13.56 32.35 -10.20
N VAL A 136 -13.75 33.02 -9.07
CA VAL A 136 -13.23 32.58 -7.77
C VAL A 136 -13.83 31.22 -7.39
N LEU A 137 -15.15 31.09 -7.44
CA LEU A 137 -15.84 29.82 -7.15
C LEU A 137 -15.43 28.71 -8.13
N HIS A 138 -15.27 29.02 -9.41
CA HIS A 138 -14.90 28.04 -10.43
C HIS A 138 -13.49 27.50 -10.18
N THR A 139 -12.56 28.38 -9.80
CA THR A 139 -11.20 27.99 -9.44
C THR A 139 -11.21 27.16 -8.15
N ALA A 140 -11.89 27.62 -7.10
CA ALA A 140 -11.95 26.93 -5.82
C ALA A 140 -12.57 25.52 -5.93
N ILE A 141 -13.72 25.39 -6.60
CA ILE A 141 -14.38 24.10 -6.83
C ILE A 141 -13.53 23.24 -7.79
N GLY A 142 -12.96 23.83 -8.83
CA GLY A 142 -12.09 23.12 -9.78
C GLY A 142 -10.86 22.52 -9.12
N ASP A 143 -10.18 23.28 -8.26
CA ASP A 143 -9.04 22.82 -7.47
C ASP A 143 -9.46 21.66 -6.54
N LYS A 144 -10.64 21.73 -5.92
CA LYS A 144 -11.17 20.67 -5.07
C LYS A 144 -11.51 19.39 -5.83
N VAL A 145 -12.04 19.49 -7.05
CA VAL A 145 -12.26 18.34 -7.93
C VAL A 145 -10.93 17.65 -8.23
N VAL A 146 -9.93 18.40 -8.70
CA VAL A 146 -8.61 17.84 -9.06
C VAL A 146 -7.91 17.25 -7.84
N GLU A 147 -7.98 17.90 -6.68
CA GLU A 147 -7.45 17.38 -5.41
C GLU A 147 -8.12 16.05 -5.04
N CYS A 148 -9.45 15.97 -5.15
CA CYS A 148 -10.20 14.74 -4.87
C CYS A 148 -9.86 13.60 -5.84
N GLU A 149 -9.77 13.88 -7.14
CA GLU A 149 -9.42 12.90 -8.18
C GLU A 149 -8.01 12.35 -7.97
N ASN A 150 -7.02 13.22 -7.78
CA ASN A 150 -5.63 12.81 -7.54
C ASN A 150 -5.52 11.92 -6.29
N ARG A 151 -6.19 12.31 -5.21
CA ARG A 151 -6.21 11.52 -3.97
C ARG A 151 -6.86 10.16 -4.16
N LEU A 152 -7.95 10.05 -4.91
CA LEU A 152 -8.57 8.75 -5.22
C LEU A 152 -7.59 7.83 -5.95
N VAL A 153 -6.86 8.36 -6.93
CA VAL A 153 -5.81 7.62 -7.63
C VAL A 153 -4.70 7.18 -6.67
N GLU A 154 -4.20 8.09 -5.84
CA GLU A 154 -3.17 7.78 -4.85
C GLU A 154 -3.63 6.71 -3.84
N SER A 155 -4.90 6.73 -3.43
CA SER A 155 -5.45 5.72 -2.52
C SER A 155 -5.56 4.36 -3.19
N ILE A 156 -5.91 4.30 -4.49
CA ILE A 156 -5.93 3.05 -5.27
C ILE A 156 -4.52 2.48 -5.40
N ASP A 157 -3.53 3.32 -5.70
CA ASP A 157 -2.12 2.92 -5.78
C ASP A 157 -1.64 2.37 -4.43
N PHE A 158 -1.99 3.04 -3.33
CA PHE A 158 -1.66 2.57 -1.99
C PHE A 158 -2.31 1.21 -1.68
N GLN A 159 -3.60 1.04 -1.97
CA GLN A 159 -4.30 -0.23 -1.75
C GLN A 159 -3.71 -1.37 -2.60
N THR A 160 -3.25 -1.06 -3.82
CA THR A 160 -2.55 -2.01 -4.69
C THR A 160 -1.22 -2.44 -4.06
N GLU A 161 -0.45 -1.52 -3.50
CA GLU A 161 0.81 -1.84 -2.83
C GLU A 161 0.60 -2.64 -1.53
N ILE A 162 -0.46 -2.37 -0.77
CA ILE A 162 -0.84 -3.17 0.40
C ILE A 162 -1.19 -4.60 -0.02
N SER A 163 -2.01 -4.76 -1.07
CA SER A 163 -2.40 -6.09 -1.58
C SER A 163 -1.18 -6.90 -2.04
N ARG A 164 -0.29 -6.27 -2.80
CA ARG A 164 0.98 -6.87 -3.23
C ARG A 164 1.86 -7.28 -2.04
N SER A 165 1.87 -6.47 -0.98
CA SER A 165 2.63 -6.76 0.24
C SER A 165 2.04 -7.94 1.01
N LEU A 166 0.71 -8.03 1.09
CA LEU A 166 0.00 -9.17 1.68
C LEU A 166 0.31 -10.46 0.93
N ASP A 167 0.20 -10.46 -0.41
CA ASP A 167 0.51 -11.62 -1.24
C ASP A 167 1.96 -12.08 -1.04
N TRP A 168 2.90 -11.13 -1.07
CA TRP A 168 4.32 -11.42 -0.86
C TRP A 168 4.62 -12.01 0.53
N LEU A 169 4.04 -11.44 1.60
CA LEU A 169 4.17 -11.98 2.96
C LEU A 169 3.51 -13.36 3.08
N GLY A 170 2.38 -13.58 2.41
CA GLY A 170 1.70 -14.87 2.34
C GLY A 170 2.57 -15.95 1.69
N HIS A 171 3.25 -15.60 0.59
CA HIS A 171 4.22 -16.49 -0.06
C HIS A 171 5.43 -16.79 0.84
N ILE A 172 5.97 -15.79 1.53
CA ILE A 172 7.07 -16.01 2.48
C ILE A 172 6.63 -16.95 3.61
N LYS A 173 5.45 -16.72 4.19
CA LYS A 173 4.88 -17.58 5.24
C LYS A 173 4.73 -19.02 4.74
N ALA A 174 4.23 -19.22 3.53
CA ALA A 174 4.08 -20.55 2.94
C ALA A 174 5.43 -21.25 2.81
N ASN A 175 6.42 -20.58 2.20
CA ASN A 175 7.77 -21.12 2.01
C ASN A 175 8.47 -21.48 3.33
N LEU A 176 8.31 -20.66 4.38
CA LEU A 176 8.90 -20.91 5.69
C LEU A 176 8.28 -22.12 6.41
N ASN A 177 6.99 -22.36 6.18
CA ASN A 177 6.23 -23.45 6.79
C ASN A 177 6.38 -24.79 6.05
N GLU A 178 6.93 -24.80 4.83
CA GLU A 178 7.26 -26.05 4.16
C GLU A 178 8.23 -26.88 5.02
N PRO A 179 8.11 -28.22 5.06
CA PRO A 179 9.06 -29.07 5.79
C PRO A 179 10.52 -28.81 5.37
N LEU A 180 11.44 -28.89 6.32
CA LEU A 180 12.87 -28.85 6.01
C LEU A 180 13.25 -30.09 5.22
N ASN A 181 13.93 -29.90 4.09
CA ASN A 181 14.36 -30.97 3.21
C ASN A 181 15.86 -30.80 2.88
N MET A 182 16.68 -30.78 3.92
CA MET A 182 18.08 -30.35 3.86
C MET A 182 19.05 -31.51 3.56
N ASP A 183 20.21 -31.15 2.99
CA ASP A 183 21.41 -31.99 3.03
C ASP A 183 22.06 -31.87 4.43
N ALA A 184 22.62 -32.95 4.96
CA ALA A 184 23.25 -32.98 6.29
C ALA A 184 24.62 -32.26 6.32
N LYS A 185 25.04 -31.64 5.21
CA LYS A 185 26.29 -30.88 5.12
C LYS A 185 26.18 -29.54 5.84
N LEU A 186 27.16 -29.28 6.71
CA LEU A 186 27.25 -28.05 7.50
C LEU A 186 27.20 -26.78 6.64
N ASN A 187 27.90 -26.76 5.51
CA ASN A 187 27.91 -25.59 4.62
C ASN A 187 26.53 -25.28 4.03
N THR A 188 25.77 -26.32 3.67
CA THR A 188 24.41 -26.17 3.12
C THR A 188 23.45 -25.62 4.19
N ILE A 189 23.55 -26.11 5.42
CA ILE A 189 22.74 -25.63 6.54
C ILE A 189 23.10 -24.17 6.89
N GLN A 190 24.39 -23.82 6.89
CA GLN A 190 24.83 -22.44 7.12
C GLN A 190 24.32 -21.47 6.05
N GLU A 191 24.32 -21.88 4.79
CA GLU A 191 23.78 -21.04 3.71
C GLU A 191 22.28 -20.83 3.89
N GLU A 192 21.52 -21.87 4.24
CA GLU A 192 20.09 -21.74 4.51
C GLU A 192 19.80 -20.82 5.70
N ILE A 193 20.60 -20.91 6.78
CA ILE A 193 20.52 -19.96 7.91
C ILE A 193 20.74 -18.53 7.42
N ARG A 194 21.73 -18.31 6.56
CA ARG A 194 22.03 -16.99 5.98
C ARG A 194 20.87 -16.50 5.12
N ILE A 195 20.27 -17.35 4.29
CA ILE A 195 19.12 -17.02 3.45
C ILE A 195 17.94 -16.55 4.32
N VAL A 196 17.59 -17.31 5.36
CA VAL A 196 16.47 -16.95 6.26
C VAL A 196 16.77 -15.64 7.01
N GLN A 197 18.02 -15.38 7.40
CA GLN A 197 18.41 -14.09 8.01
C GLN A 197 18.31 -12.90 7.04
N ILE A 198 18.62 -13.10 5.76
CA ILE A 198 18.44 -12.07 4.73
C ILE A 198 16.94 -11.80 4.53
N GLN A 199 16.13 -12.84 4.38
CA GLN A 199 14.67 -12.72 4.27
C GLN A 199 14.07 -11.98 5.48
N GLN A 200 14.53 -12.26 6.70
CA GLN A 200 14.11 -11.53 7.90
C GLN A 200 14.37 -10.03 7.79
N LYS A 201 15.55 -9.63 7.30
CA LYS A 201 15.91 -8.21 7.11
C LYS A 201 15.06 -7.57 6.01
N GLU A 202 14.80 -8.28 4.92
CA GLU A 202 13.94 -7.81 3.83
C GLU A 202 12.50 -7.59 4.31
N VAL A 203 11.93 -8.54 5.03
CA VAL A 203 10.61 -8.42 5.66
C VAL A 203 10.57 -7.21 6.58
N GLN A 204 11.54 -7.07 7.49
CA GLN A 204 11.60 -5.92 8.40
C GLN A 204 11.73 -4.58 7.67
N SER A 205 12.51 -4.50 6.59
CA SER A 205 12.64 -3.28 5.78
C SER A 205 11.34 -2.93 5.06
N SER A 206 10.71 -3.92 4.42
CA SER A 206 9.44 -3.75 3.70
C SER A 206 8.34 -3.23 4.64
N LEU A 207 8.21 -3.83 5.83
CA LEU A 207 7.22 -3.40 6.83
C LEU A 207 7.44 -1.98 7.33
N ARG A 208 8.69 -1.52 7.43
CA ARG A 208 8.98 -0.11 7.77
C ARG A 208 8.46 0.84 6.70
N ILE A 209 8.65 0.48 5.43
CA ILE A 209 8.14 1.26 4.29
C ILE A 209 6.62 1.28 4.32
N ILE A 210 5.98 0.11 4.43
CA ILE A 210 4.51 -0.01 4.46
C ILE A 210 3.92 0.78 5.62
N ARG A 211 4.52 0.72 6.81
CA ARG A 211 4.07 1.52 7.96
C ARG A 211 4.18 3.03 7.69
N ALA A 212 5.27 3.48 7.07
CA ALA A 212 5.44 4.89 6.73
C ALA A 212 4.38 5.34 5.69
N LEU A 213 4.13 4.51 4.67
CA LEU A 213 3.08 4.76 3.68
C LEU A 213 1.68 4.78 4.31
N SER A 214 1.38 3.82 5.20
CA SER A 214 0.10 3.75 5.93
C SER A 214 -0.15 4.98 6.79
N ASN A 215 0.87 5.46 7.50
CA ASN A 215 0.76 6.68 8.30
C ASN A 215 0.53 7.91 7.43
N LYS A 216 1.27 8.02 6.31
CA LYS A 216 1.10 9.11 5.34
C LYS A 216 -0.32 9.10 4.77
N GLU A 217 -0.85 7.93 4.44
CA GLU A 217 -2.19 7.79 3.88
C GLU A 217 -3.27 8.19 4.91
N LYS A 218 -3.18 7.69 6.15
CA LYS A 218 -4.08 8.11 7.24
C LYS A 218 -4.05 9.61 7.49
N GLU A 219 -2.87 10.24 7.37
CA GLU A 219 -2.74 11.70 7.50
C GLU A 219 -3.48 12.45 6.39
N LYS A 220 -3.50 11.94 5.15
CA LYS A 220 -4.27 12.55 4.04
C LYS A 220 -5.77 12.56 4.34
N TYR A 221 -6.33 11.42 4.75
CA TYR A 221 -7.75 11.31 5.14
C TYR A 221 -8.11 12.32 6.24
N MET A 222 -7.25 12.46 7.25
CA MET A 222 -7.47 13.46 8.31
C MET A 222 -7.44 14.90 7.79
N LYS A 223 -6.46 15.25 6.95
CA LYS A 223 -6.33 16.61 6.39
C LYS A 223 -7.51 16.99 5.51
N ALA A 224 -8.02 16.05 4.74
CA ALA A 224 -9.13 16.27 3.83
C ALA A 224 -10.51 16.10 4.49
N LYS A 225 -10.55 15.81 5.81
CA LYS A 225 -11.77 15.51 6.57
C LYS A 225 -12.58 14.41 5.88
N GLU A 226 -11.98 13.26 5.68
CA GLU A 226 -12.60 12.15 4.98
C GLU A 226 -12.63 10.91 5.85
N LEU A 227 -13.62 10.07 5.60
CA LEU A 227 -13.71 8.78 6.24
C LEU A 227 -12.66 7.85 5.64
N VAL A 228 -11.89 7.20 6.51
CA VAL A 228 -10.99 6.12 6.11
C VAL A 228 -11.84 4.93 5.65
N PRO A 229 -11.62 4.38 4.44
CA PRO A 229 -12.35 3.22 3.96
C PRO A 229 -12.19 2.02 4.89
N VAL A 230 -13.29 1.34 5.19
CA VAL A 230 -13.28 0.15 6.07
C VAL A 230 -12.38 -0.95 5.50
N ASP A 231 -12.41 -1.14 4.18
CA ASP A 231 -11.57 -2.12 3.49
C ASP A 231 -10.07 -1.85 3.67
N LEU A 232 -9.69 -0.57 3.75
CA LEU A 232 -8.31 -0.17 4.02
C LEU A 232 -7.90 -0.53 5.45
N GLU A 233 -8.75 -0.24 6.44
CA GLU A 233 -8.49 -0.59 7.84
C GLU A 233 -8.40 -2.11 8.04
N ASN A 234 -9.27 -2.86 7.36
CA ASN A 234 -9.22 -4.33 7.32
C ASN A 234 -7.89 -4.83 6.74
N SER A 235 -7.48 -4.30 5.59
CA SER A 235 -6.22 -4.69 4.93
C SER A 235 -4.99 -4.39 5.80
N LEU A 236 -5.00 -3.26 6.52
CA LEU A 236 -3.93 -2.91 7.46
C LEU A 236 -3.90 -3.83 8.69
N THR A 237 -5.07 -4.26 9.15
CA THR A 237 -5.19 -5.22 10.25
C THR A 237 -4.65 -6.59 9.82
N GLU A 238 -5.08 -7.08 8.65
CA GLU A 238 -4.60 -8.33 8.05
C GLU A 238 -3.08 -8.29 7.87
N LEU A 239 -2.52 -7.18 7.39
CA LEU A 239 -1.08 -7.01 7.23
C LEU A 239 -0.33 -7.12 8.57
N SER A 240 -0.91 -6.57 9.65
CA SER A 240 -0.33 -6.67 10.99
C SER A 240 -0.35 -8.10 11.52
N GLU A 241 -1.45 -8.82 11.32
CA GLU A 241 -1.61 -10.22 11.72
C GLU A 241 -0.63 -11.12 10.96
N LEU A 242 -0.65 -11.03 9.62
CA LEU A 242 0.23 -11.80 8.75
C LEU A 242 1.71 -11.53 9.03
N ASN A 243 2.06 -10.28 9.36
CA ASN A 243 3.41 -9.96 9.82
C ASN A 243 3.80 -10.73 11.09
N SER A 244 2.93 -10.80 12.09
CA SER A 244 3.21 -11.57 13.32
C SER A 244 3.46 -13.05 12.98
N GLU A 245 2.60 -13.63 12.16
CA GLU A 245 2.73 -15.02 11.73
C GLU A 245 4.02 -15.28 10.93
N VAL A 246 4.43 -14.35 10.06
CA VAL A 246 5.69 -14.44 9.33
C VAL A 246 6.89 -14.36 10.28
N GLN A 247 6.89 -13.44 11.26
CA GLN A 247 7.98 -13.36 12.25
C GLN A 247 8.08 -14.66 13.08
N GLU A 248 6.95 -15.24 13.48
CA GLU A 248 6.92 -16.53 14.18
C GLU A 248 7.45 -17.66 13.29
N ALA A 249 7.06 -17.70 12.01
CA ALA A 249 7.53 -18.70 11.06
C ALA A 249 9.06 -18.57 10.82
N ILE A 250 9.58 -17.35 10.69
CA ILE A 250 11.02 -17.09 10.57
C ILE A 250 11.75 -17.59 11.82
N GLN A 251 11.27 -17.23 13.01
CA GLN A 251 11.90 -17.62 14.27
C GLN A 251 11.96 -19.14 14.40
N LYS A 252 10.83 -19.82 14.16
CA LYS A 252 10.74 -21.29 14.18
C LYS A 252 11.67 -21.94 13.15
N ARG A 253 11.75 -21.38 11.94
CA ARG A 253 12.65 -21.88 10.88
C ARG A 253 14.12 -21.75 11.31
N GLN A 254 14.51 -20.60 11.87
CA GLN A 254 15.86 -20.36 12.37
C GLN A 254 16.22 -21.31 13.51
N GLU A 255 15.32 -21.51 14.48
CA GLU A 255 15.53 -22.46 15.59
C GLU A 255 15.76 -23.88 15.10
N ASN A 256 14.94 -24.35 14.15
CA ASN A 256 15.10 -25.67 13.54
C ASN A 256 16.43 -25.81 12.79
N LEU A 257 16.85 -24.79 12.03
CA LEU A 257 18.11 -24.81 11.30
C LEU A 257 19.33 -24.79 12.24
N ILE A 258 19.28 -24.00 13.32
CA ILE A 258 20.34 -23.96 14.34
C ILE A 258 20.43 -25.31 15.07
N LYS A 259 19.28 -25.92 15.39
CA LYS A 259 19.22 -27.25 15.98
C LYS A 259 19.81 -28.31 15.04
N LEU A 260 19.41 -28.30 13.75
CA LEU A 260 19.98 -29.22 12.77
C LEU A 260 21.49 -29.03 12.63
N TYR A 261 21.96 -27.79 12.56
CA TYR A 261 23.38 -27.47 12.47
C TYR A 261 24.18 -28.07 13.63
N SER A 262 23.69 -27.92 14.87
CA SER A 262 24.38 -28.45 16.06
C SER A 262 24.40 -29.99 16.08
N ILE A 263 23.31 -30.64 15.67
CA ILE A 263 23.25 -32.10 15.53
C ILE A 263 24.25 -32.58 14.47
N CYS A 264 24.27 -31.96 13.28
CA CYS A 264 25.24 -32.28 12.23
C CYS A 264 26.69 -32.04 12.67
N GLN A 265 26.96 -30.95 13.37
CA GLN A 265 28.30 -30.64 13.86
C GLN A 265 28.77 -31.71 14.85
N ARG A 266 27.89 -32.10 15.78
CA ARG A 266 28.18 -33.16 16.74
C ARG A 266 28.37 -34.51 16.05
N TYR A 267 27.53 -34.83 15.07
CA TYR A 267 27.65 -36.06 14.28
C TYR A 267 29.02 -36.18 13.64
N TYR A 268 29.46 -35.16 12.88
CA TYR A 268 30.77 -35.22 12.21
C TYR A 268 31.92 -35.31 13.21
N GLN A 269 31.82 -34.62 14.36
CA GLN A 269 32.84 -34.71 15.40
C GLN A 269 32.94 -36.12 15.99
N VAL A 270 31.82 -36.70 16.42
CA VAL A 270 31.79 -38.02 17.07
C VAL A 270 32.12 -39.13 16.07
N TYR A 271 31.60 -39.03 14.86
CA TYR A 271 31.94 -39.94 13.76
C TYR A 271 33.45 -39.95 13.51
N GLN A 272 34.09 -38.77 13.41
CA GLN A 272 35.53 -38.70 13.20
C GLN A 272 36.32 -39.28 14.38
N THR A 273 35.90 -39.02 15.63
CA THR A 273 36.53 -39.63 16.80
C THR A 273 36.42 -41.15 16.79
N ALA A 274 35.25 -41.70 16.46
CA ALA A 274 35.03 -43.14 16.36
C ALA A 274 35.86 -43.76 15.21
N ASN A 275 35.88 -43.12 14.05
CA ASN A 275 36.65 -43.58 12.89
C ASN A 275 38.16 -43.56 13.17
N ASN A 276 38.68 -42.49 13.79
CA ASN A 276 40.09 -42.40 14.17
C ASN A 276 40.48 -43.54 15.12
N TRP A 277 39.61 -43.87 16.10
CA TRP A 277 39.86 -45.00 16.99
C TRP A 277 39.99 -46.33 16.22
N LEU A 278 39.11 -46.57 15.22
CA LEU A 278 39.21 -47.76 14.37
C LEU A 278 40.46 -47.76 13.49
N GLU A 279 40.89 -46.59 12.99
CA GLU A 279 42.14 -46.46 12.24
C GLU A 279 43.36 -46.75 13.12
N ASP A 280 43.40 -46.19 14.33
CA ASP A 280 44.47 -46.43 15.31
C ASP A 280 44.50 -47.91 15.74
N ALA A 281 43.33 -48.52 15.95
CA ALA A 281 43.21 -49.94 16.27
C ALA A 281 43.75 -50.81 15.13
N GLN A 282 43.37 -50.52 13.89
CA GLN A 282 43.84 -51.25 12.71
C GLN A 282 45.36 -51.10 12.52
N ILE A 283 45.92 -49.91 12.75
CA ILE A 283 47.36 -49.67 12.71
C ILE A 283 48.08 -50.54 13.76
N LEU A 284 47.57 -50.56 15.00
CA LEU A 284 48.13 -51.37 16.09
C LEU A 284 48.11 -52.86 15.75
N LEU A 285 47.00 -53.36 15.20
CA LEU A 285 46.85 -54.73 14.75
C LEU A 285 47.86 -55.09 13.64
N GLN A 286 48.03 -54.23 12.64
CA GLN A 286 48.99 -54.44 11.55
C GLN A 286 50.45 -54.40 12.00
N PHE A 287 50.79 -53.58 13.01
CA PHE A 287 52.16 -53.53 13.55
C PHE A 287 52.57 -54.84 14.21
N ALA A 288 51.67 -55.48 14.95
CA ALA A 288 51.97 -56.77 15.57
C ALA A 288 51.94 -57.95 14.58
N GLU A 289 51.35 -57.79 13.38
CA GLU A 289 51.43 -58.78 12.28
C GLU A 289 52.77 -58.71 11.51
N ASN A 290 53.34 -57.50 11.32
CA ASN A 290 54.52 -57.27 10.48
C ASN A 290 55.88 -57.45 11.19
N GLY A 291 55.88 -57.84 12.47
CA GLY A 291 57.11 -58.17 13.19
C GLY A 291 56.96 -57.97 14.69
N LEU A 292 56.79 -59.08 15.42
CA LEU A 292 56.99 -59.08 16.87
C LEU A 292 58.48 -58.90 17.14
N ASP A 293 58.89 -57.72 17.61
CA ASP A 293 60.18 -57.60 18.30
C ASP A 293 60.12 -58.50 19.54
N THR A 294 60.82 -59.64 19.46
CA THR A 294 60.80 -60.68 20.49
C THR A 294 61.34 -60.19 21.82
N GLU A 295 62.17 -59.13 21.82
CA GLU A 295 62.72 -58.52 23.02
C GLU A 295 61.72 -57.59 23.73
N ASN A 296 60.62 -57.20 23.05
CA ASN A 296 59.63 -56.25 23.56
C ASN A 296 58.19 -56.80 23.69
N SER A 297 58.05 -58.12 23.77
CA SER A 297 56.75 -58.81 23.74
C SER A 297 55.80 -58.45 24.91
N GLU A 298 56.34 -58.21 26.11
CA GLU A 298 55.54 -57.76 27.27
C GLU A 298 55.05 -56.32 27.12
N GLU A 299 55.88 -55.41 26.59
CA GLU A 299 55.46 -54.03 26.32
C GLU A 299 54.42 -53.96 25.20
N ASN A 300 54.57 -54.80 24.16
CA ASN A 300 53.57 -54.93 23.09
C ASN A 300 52.22 -55.47 23.60
N LEU A 301 52.23 -56.51 24.46
CA LEU A 301 51.03 -57.02 25.10
C LEU A 301 50.36 -55.98 26.02
N ARG A 302 51.16 -55.23 26.77
CA ARG A 302 50.66 -54.14 27.63
C ARG A 302 50.04 -53.01 26.81
N ASN A 303 50.71 -52.55 25.75
CA ASN A 303 50.19 -51.52 24.85
C ASN A 303 48.89 -51.95 24.16
N HIS A 304 48.80 -53.22 23.74
CA HIS A 304 47.59 -53.81 23.18
C HIS A 304 46.43 -53.78 24.19
N ILE A 305 46.65 -54.27 25.41
CA ILE A 305 45.62 -54.25 26.48
C ILE A 305 45.22 -52.82 26.83
N ASP A 306 46.19 -51.92 27.02
CA ASP A 306 45.95 -50.52 27.39
C ASP A 306 45.13 -49.78 26.33
N PHE A 307 45.41 -50.00 25.04
CA PHE A 307 44.64 -49.43 23.95
C PHE A 307 43.21 -49.98 23.90
N PHE A 308 43.03 -51.31 23.86
CA PHE A 308 41.69 -51.91 23.72
C PHE A 308 40.81 -51.76 24.97
N ASN A 309 41.38 -51.45 26.15
CA ASN A 309 40.61 -50.99 27.31
C ASN A 309 39.80 -49.71 27.02
N THR A 310 40.16 -48.93 26.00
CA THR A 310 39.42 -47.73 25.57
C THR A 310 38.22 -48.03 24.67
N GLU A 311 38.04 -49.26 24.20
CA GLU A 311 36.96 -49.67 23.28
C GLU A 311 35.56 -49.29 23.80
N LYS A 312 35.34 -49.36 25.13
CA LYS A 312 34.08 -48.93 25.74
C LYS A 312 33.71 -47.48 25.37
N GLN A 313 34.70 -46.58 25.23
CA GLN A 313 34.47 -45.20 24.81
C GLN A 313 34.08 -45.13 23.33
N PHE A 314 34.72 -45.93 22.47
CA PHE A 314 34.32 -46.08 21.07
C PHE A 314 32.87 -46.57 20.94
N GLN A 315 32.46 -47.59 21.70
CA GLN A 315 31.09 -48.10 21.66
C GLN A 315 30.06 -47.05 22.10
N LEU A 316 30.41 -46.17 23.04
CA LEU A 316 29.58 -45.02 23.42
C LEU A 316 29.46 -44.00 22.27
N HIS A 317 30.57 -43.71 21.58
CA HIS A 317 30.56 -42.83 20.41
C HIS A 317 29.74 -43.41 19.26
N LEU A 318 29.87 -44.70 18.96
CA LEU A 318 29.10 -45.39 17.95
C LEU A 318 27.59 -45.32 18.24
N LYS A 319 27.20 -45.53 19.51
CA LYS A 319 25.81 -45.37 19.94
C LYS A 319 25.32 -43.92 19.80
N GLU A 320 26.15 -42.94 20.13
CA GLU A 320 25.83 -41.53 19.97
C GLU A 320 25.61 -41.15 18.51
N VAL A 321 26.48 -41.61 17.60
CA VAL A 321 26.34 -41.37 16.15
C VAL A 321 25.01 -41.90 15.62
N LYS A 322 24.58 -43.10 16.02
CA LYS A 322 23.26 -43.67 15.66
C LYS A 322 22.09 -42.81 16.14
N MET A 323 22.16 -42.32 17.37
CA MET A 323 21.11 -41.44 17.92
C MET A 323 21.05 -40.12 17.16
N LEU A 324 22.21 -39.53 16.83
CA LEU A 324 22.28 -38.27 16.09
C LEU A 324 21.68 -38.40 14.67
N VAL A 325 21.88 -39.53 13.98
CA VAL A 325 21.22 -39.77 12.68
C VAL A 325 19.70 -39.82 12.83
N SER A 326 19.20 -40.41 13.91
CA SER A 326 17.76 -40.44 14.22
C SER A 326 17.23 -39.03 14.54
N ASP A 327 17.99 -38.23 15.29
CA ASP A 327 17.62 -36.85 15.63
C ASP A 327 17.60 -35.91 14.41
N MET A 328 18.34 -36.23 13.34
CA MET A 328 18.32 -35.47 12.07
C MET A 328 17.08 -35.78 11.22
N GLU A 329 16.44 -36.94 11.40
CA GLU A 329 15.36 -37.45 10.54
C GLU A 329 14.24 -36.44 10.25
N PRO A 330 13.76 -35.61 11.21
CA PRO A 330 12.69 -34.65 10.95
C PRO A 330 13.06 -33.51 9.97
N PHE A 331 14.34 -33.38 9.60
CA PHE A 331 14.86 -32.21 8.87
C PHE A 331 15.56 -32.54 7.54
N ILE A 332 15.89 -33.81 7.30
CA ILE A 332 16.70 -34.24 6.16
C ILE A 332 15.91 -35.10 5.18
N GLN A 333 16.39 -35.16 3.95
CA GLN A 333 15.76 -35.99 2.92
C GLN A 333 15.93 -37.49 3.24
N THR A 334 14.92 -38.31 2.94
CA THR A 334 14.96 -39.76 3.20
C THR A 334 16.17 -40.45 2.57
N LEU A 335 16.52 -40.11 1.33
CA LEU A 335 17.71 -40.66 0.66
C LEU A 335 19.01 -40.28 1.37
N ARG A 336 19.09 -39.07 1.94
CA ARG A 336 20.27 -38.61 2.69
C ARG A 336 20.38 -39.28 4.05
N LYS A 337 19.25 -39.62 4.66
CA LYS A 337 19.21 -40.46 5.86
C LYS A 337 19.80 -41.84 5.55
N GLU A 338 19.40 -42.47 4.46
CA GLU A 338 19.92 -43.80 4.05
C GLU A 338 21.45 -43.77 3.84
N ASP A 339 21.98 -42.71 3.21
CA ASP A 339 23.43 -42.50 3.06
C ASP A 339 24.15 -42.43 4.43
N LEU A 340 23.57 -41.69 5.40
CA LEU A 340 24.11 -41.58 6.76
C LEU A 340 24.02 -42.93 7.51
N GLU A 341 22.90 -43.62 7.43
CA GLU A 341 22.74 -44.95 8.05
C GLU A 341 23.69 -45.99 7.45
N GLN A 342 24.01 -45.89 6.15
CA GLN A 342 24.97 -46.77 5.52
C GLN A 342 26.41 -46.48 5.99
N THR A 343 26.78 -45.20 6.15
CA THR A 343 28.10 -44.84 6.69
C THR A 343 28.28 -45.26 8.14
N VAL A 344 27.22 -45.17 8.97
CA VAL A 344 27.24 -45.69 10.34
C VAL A 344 27.37 -47.22 10.36
N ARG A 345 26.64 -47.93 9.50
CA ARG A 345 26.76 -49.39 9.37
C ARG A 345 28.18 -49.81 8.97
N ALA A 346 28.83 -49.09 8.06
CA ALA A 346 30.21 -49.38 7.68
C ALA A 346 31.20 -49.23 8.85
N LEU A 347 30.98 -48.26 9.76
CA LEU A 347 31.76 -48.16 10.99
C LEU A 347 31.52 -49.35 11.94
N GLU A 348 30.27 -49.81 12.05
CA GLU A 348 29.94 -50.99 12.85
C GLU A 348 30.60 -52.25 12.30
N ASP A 349 30.49 -52.48 11.00
CA ASP A 349 31.08 -53.64 10.34
C ASP A 349 32.60 -53.66 10.54
N LYS A 350 33.26 -52.49 10.37
CA LYS A 350 34.70 -52.35 10.63
C LYS A 350 35.06 -52.61 12.09
N SER A 351 34.20 -52.21 13.05
CA SER A 351 34.42 -52.52 14.47
C SER A 351 34.38 -54.02 14.74
N ILE A 352 33.46 -54.75 14.10
CA ILE A 352 33.32 -56.20 14.26
C ILE A 352 34.54 -56.93 13.70
N GLU A 353 35.06 -56.47 12.55
CA GLU A 353 36.31 -57.01 11.97
C GLU A 353 37.50 -56.80 12.92
N ILE A 354 37.67 -55.59 13.47
CA ILE A 354 38.74 -55.27 14.41
C ILE A 354 38.64 -56.08 15.71
N GLU A 355 37.43 -56.31 16.23
CA GLU A 355 37.22 -57.14 17.43
C GLU A 355 37.68 -58.60 17.20
N GLN A 356 37.46 -59.15 16.00
CA GLN A 356 37.92 -60.49 15.65
C GLN A 356 39.45 -60.57 15.52
N GLU A 357 40.07 -59.56 14.90
CA GLU A 357 41.52 -59.46 14.75
C GLU A 357 42.22 -59.24 16.11
N GLU A 358 41.66 -58.38 16.97
CA GLU A 358 42.12 -58.13 18.35
C GLU A 358 42.20 -59.42 19.16
N GLN A 359 41.13 -60.21 19.15
CA GLN A 359 41.09 -61.45 19.92
C GLN A 359 42.15 -62.44 19.43
N CYS A 360 42.34 -62.57 18.10
CA CYS A 360 43.37 -63.43 17.53
C CYS A 360 44.78 -62.95 17.91
N GLN A 361 45.03 -61.64 17.81
CA GLN A 361 46.33 -61.07 18.11
C GLN A 361 46.68 -61.14 19.60
N LYS A 362 45.72 -60.89 20.48
CA LYS A 362 45.88 -61.01 21.93
C LYS A 362 46.29 -62.41 22.36
N GLU A 363 45.65 -63.44 21.80
CA GLU A 363 46.00 -64.84 22.06
C GLU A 363 47.44 -65.15 21.63
N LEU A 364 47.88 -64.62 20.48
CA LEU A 364 49.26 -64.76 20.01
C LEU A 364 50.25 -64.05 20.93
N LEU A 365 49.99 -62.79 21.30
CA LEU A 365 50.84 -62.01 22.20
C LEU A 365 50.95 -62.66 23.59
N GLN A 366 49.86 -63.19 24.14
CA GLN A 366 49.85 -63.90 25.42
C GLN A 366 50.67 -65.20 25.38
N ARG A 367 50.57 -65.97 24.28
CA ARG A 367 51.38 -67.18 24.08
C ARG A 367 52.86 -66.82 23.97
N CYS A 368 53.21 -65.80 23.19
CA CYS A 368 54.59 -65.33 23.07
C CYS A 368 55.14 -64.89 24.43
N ALA A 369 54.43 -64.01 25.16
CA ALA A 369 54.88 -63.54 26.46
C ALA A 369 55.05 -64.68 27.50
N SER A 370 54.18 -65.69 27.49
CA SER A 370 54.27 -66.85 28.38
C SER A 370 55.47 -67.76 28.05
N GLN A 371 55.79 -67.94 26.76
CA GLN A 371 56.92 -68.75 26.30
C GLN A 371 58.29 -68.12 26.60
N TRP A 372 58.36 -66.81 26.87
CA TRP A 372 59.58 -66.11 27.25
C TRP A 372 59.80 -66.03 28.77
N GLN A 373 58.78 -66.33 29.59
CA GLN A 373 58.88 -66.37 31.05
C GLN A 373 59.30 -67.75 31.60
N GLU A 374 59.26 -68.81 30.77
CA GLU A 374 59.90 -70.12 31.00
C GLU A 374 61.36 -70.13 30.55
#